data_AF-A0A1Q3V1C3-F1
#
_entry.id   AF-A0A1Q3V1C3-F1
#
_cell.length_a   1.000
_cell.length_b   1.000
_cell.length_c   1.000
_cell.angle_alpha   90.00
_cell.angle_beta   90.00
_cell.angle_gamma   90.00
#
_symmetry.space_group_name_H-M   'P 1'
#
loop_
_entity.id
_entity.type
_entity.pdbx_description
1 polymer ?
#
loop_
_entity_poly.entity_id
_entity_poly.type
_entity_poly.pdbx_seq_one_letter_code
_entity_poly.pdbx_strand_id
1 'polypeptide(L)' 'MAEERVVRLFRNGRTQAVRIPKEFELPGEEVLIRKDGHRLIVEPISSPYILQILEKHGHVQEKIEDVKDRGPDFPVS' A
#
# COMPACT_ATOMS: atom_id res chain seq x y z
N MET A 1 -15.35 9.66 4.74
CA MET A 1 -14.61 10.94 4.89
C MET A 1 -13.28 10.58 5.53
N ALA A 2 -12.16 11.07 5.04
CA ALA A 2 -10.86 10.77 5.66
C ALA A 2 -10.81 11.47 7.03
N GLU A 3 -10.50 10.72 8.10
CA GLU A 3 -10.28 11.30 9.41
C GLU A 3 -8.92 12.00 9.42
N GLU A 4 -8.88 13.27 9.85
CA GLU A 4 -7.66 14.07 9.90
C GLU A 4 -7.39 14.50 11.35
N ARG A 5 -6.13 14.39 11.79
CA ARG A 5 -5.73 14.85 13.12
C ARG A 5 -4.38 15.55 13.09
N VAL A 6 -4.36 16.77 13.64
CA VAL A 6 -3.11 17.52 13.83
C VAL A 6 -2.38 16.95 15.04
N VAL A 7 -1.15 16.48 14.82
CA VAL A 7 -0.26 15.94 15.85
C VAL A 7 1.04 16.72 15.89
N ARG A 8 1.68 16.76 17.07
CA ARG A 8 2.98 17.42 17.24
C ARG A 8 4.10 16.46 16.90
N LEU A 9 5.08 16.96 16.14
CA LEU A 9 6.36 16.30 15.95
C LEU A 9 7.19 16.39 17.23
N PHE A 10 7.97 15.35 17.50
CA PHE A 10 8.94 15.36 18.59
C PHE A 10 10.28 14.77 18.13
N ARG A 11 11.32 14.99 18.93
CA ARG A 11 12.66 14.45 18.69
C ARG A 11 12.89 13.22 19.56
N ASN A 12 13.44 12.17 18.96
CA ASN A 12 13.98 11.01 19.68
C ASN A 12 15.48 10.92 19.37
N GLY A 13 16.29 11.53 20.22
CA GLY A 13 17.71 11.74 19.97
C GLY A 13 17.94 12.56 18.68
N ARG A 14 18.62 11.95 17.70
CA ARG A 14 18.89 12.57 16.39
C ARG A 14 17.75 12.43 15.38
N THR A 15 16.73 11.62 15.70
CA THR A 15 15.61 11.32 14.79
C THR A 15 14.39 12.20 15.11
N GLN A 16 13.53 12.39 14.11
CA GLN A 16 12.21 12.98 14.30
C GLN A 16 11.18 11.87 14.33
N ALA A 17 10.19 12.01 15.20
CA ALA A 17 9.11 11.04 15.37
C ALA A 17 7.75 11.73 15.48
N VAL A 18 6.71 10.98 15.14
CA VAL A 18 5.30 11.33 15.31
C VAL A 18 4.64 10.22 16.12
N ARG A 19 3.77 10.59 17.07
CA ARG A 19 2.95 9.60 17.77
C ARG A 19 1.75 9.33 16.90
N ILE A 20 1.57 8.08 16.50
CA ILE A 20 0.40 7.65 15.74
C ILE A 20 -0.75 7.53 16.74
N PRO A 21 -1.83 8.33 16.62
CA PRO A 21 -3.03 8.15 17.44
C PRO A 21 -3.66 6.78 17.18
N LYS A 22 -4.37 6.23 18.18
CA LYS A 22 -4.91 4.86 18.14
C LYS A 22 -5.84 4.62 16.95
N GLU A 23 -6.61 5.63 16.54
CA GLU A 23 -7.49 5.56 15.38
C GLU A 23 -6.74 5.40 14.03
N PHE A 24 -5.44 5.71 13.99
CA PHE A 24 -4.58 5.58 12.82
C PHE A 24 -3.53 4.47 12.96
N GLU A 25 -3.66 3.60 13.96
CA GLU A 25 -2.71 2.52 14.21
C GLU A 25 -2.62 1.56 13.00
N LEU A 26 -1.40 1.30 12.53
CA LEU A 26 -1.15 0.39 11.41
C LEU A 26 -0.88 -1.02 11.93
N PRO A 27 -1.30 -2.07 11.22
CA PRO A 27 -1.01 -3.45 11.61
C PRO A 27 0.48 -3.77 11.40
N GLY A 28 1.01 -4.68 12.24
CA GLY A 28 2.38 -5.18 12.15
C GLY A 28 3.38 -4.37 12.98
N GLU A 29 4.67 -4.69 12.82
CA GLU A 29 5.77 -4.07 13.58
C GLU A 29 6.65 -3.16 12.71
N GLU A 30 6.53 -3.27 11.38
CA GLU A 30 7.37 -2.58 10.41
C GLU A 30 6.53 -1.77 9.42
N VAL A 31 7.03 -0.59 9.05
CA VAL A 31 6.39 0.31 8.09
C VAL A 31 7.41 0.81 7.07
N LEU A 32 6.94 0.97 5.83
CA LEU A 32 7.64 1.64 4.76
C LEU A 32 7.24 3.11 4.80
N ILE A 33 8.24 3.99 4.74
CA ILE A 33 8.02 5.43 4.63
C ILE A 33 8.55 5.88 3.28
N ARG A 34 7.70 6.52 2.48
CA ARG A 34 8.08 7.19 1.23
C ARG A 34 7.70 8.66 1.24
N LYS A 35 8.47 9.47 0.54
CA LYS A 35 8.23 10.90 0.39
C LYS A 35 7.67 11.19 -0.99
N ASP A 36 6.51 11.82 -1.04
CA ASP A 36 5.84 12.26 -2.26
C ASP A 36 5.65 13.78 -2.19
N GLY A 37 6.56 14.52 -2.82
CA GLY A 37 6.63 15.98 -2.71
C GLY A 37 6.76 16.45 -1.25
N HIS A 38 5.70 17.07 -0.73
CA HIS A 38 5.62 17.55 0.66
C HIS A 38 4.92 16.57 1.63
N ARG A 39 4.52 15.40 1.15
CA ARG A 39 3.80 14.38 1.93
C ARG A 39 4.74 13.25 2.31
N LEU A 40 4.58 12.74 3.53
CA LEU A 40 5.13 11.45 3.93
C LEU A 40 3.98 10.44 3.89
N ILE A 41 4.19 9.36 3.15
CA ILE A 41 3.27 8.24 3.05
C ILE A 41 3.88 7.11 3.87
N VAL A 42 3.13 6.60 4.84
CA VAL A 42 3.54 5.52 5.74
C VAL A 42 2.61 4.35 5.50
N GLU A 43 3.16 3.22 5.08
CA GLU A 43 2.43 2.01 4.69
C GLU A 43 2.99 0.82 5.48
N PRO A 44 2.18 -0.09 6.01
CA PRO A 44 2.70 -1.27 6.72
C PRO A 44 3.46 -2.17 5.75
N ILE A 45 4.63 -2.66 6.17
CA ILE A 45 5.35 -3.71 5.43
C ILE A 45 4.73 -5.02 5.87
N SER A 46 3.70 -5.48 5.18
CA SER A 46 3.15 -6.80 5.47
C SER A 46 3.88 -7.86 4.62
N SER A 47 4.48 -8.85 5.27
CA SER A 47 4.84 -10.12 4.63
C SER A 47 3.62 -10.83 3.96
N PRO A 48 2.34 -10.48 4.29
CA PRO A 48 1.16 -10.86 3.50
C PRO A 48 0.32 -9.70 2.90
N TYR A 49 0.88 -8.53 2.53
CA TYR A 49 0.08 -7.34 2.16
C TYR A 49 -0.84 -7.62 0.96
N ILE A 50 -0.29 -8.33 -0.02
CA ILE A 50 -1.03 -8.83 -1.17
C ILE A 50 -2.09 -9.84 -0.74
N LEU A 51 -1.78 -10.77 0.16
CA LEU A 51 -2.72 -11.79 0.62
C LEU A 51 -3.93 -11.17 1.32
N GLN A 52 -3.74 -10.16 2.18
CA GLN A 52 -4.85 -9.45 2.83
C GLN A 52 -5.70 -8.62 1.84
N ILE A 53 -5.09 -8.04 0.80
CA ILE A 53 -5.83 -7.34 -0.26
C ILE A 53 -6.66 -8.35 -1.07
N LEU A 54 -6.07 -9.49 -1.43
CA LEU A 54 -6.74 -10.57 -2.15
C LEU A 54 -7.90 -11.16 -1.34
N GLU A 55 -7.72 -11.38 -0.04
CA GLU A 55 -8.77 -11.85 0.87
C GLU A 55 -9.93 -10.83 0.98
N LYS A 56 -9.62 -9.53 1.06
CA LYS A 56 -10.64 -8.48 1.18
C LYS A 56 -11.45 -8.24 -0.09
N HIS A 57 -11.00 -8.70 -1.26
CA HIS A 57 -11.72 -8.51 -2.51
C HIS A 57 -12.59 -9.69 -2.93
N GLY A 58 -12.66 -10.75 -2.11
CA GLY A 58 -13.47 -11.92 -2.42
C GLY A 58 -12.94 -12.64 -3.65
N HIS A 59 -13.17 -13.95 -3.69
CA HIS A 59 -12.73 -14.78 -4.81
C HIS A 59 -13.26 -14.20 -6.13
N VAL A 60 -12.35 -13.72 -6.98
CA VAL A 60 -12.67 -13.34 -8.35
C VAL A 60 -13.01 -14.63 -9.10
N GLN A 61 -14.31 -14.94 -9.21
CA GLN A 61 -14.83 -16.00 -10.08
C GLN A 61 -15.11 -15.46 -11.48
N GLU A 62 -14.23 -14.62 -12.00
CA GLU A 62 -14.29 -14.31 -13.42
C GLU A 62 -13.83 -15.54 -14.18
N LYS A 63 -14.74 -16.05 -15.02
CA LYS A 63 -14.39 -17.04 -16.02
C LYS A 63 -13.36 -16.37 -16.92
N ILE A 64 -12.09 -16.73 -16.75
CA ILE A 64 -11.03 -16.24 -17.62
C ILE A 64 -11.42 -16.70 -19.02
N GLU A 65 -11.89 -15.75 -19.83
CA GLU A 65 -12.11 -16.00 -21.25
C GLU A 65 -10.74 -16.35 -21.84
N ASP A 66 -10.70 -17.35 -22.72
CA ASP A 66 -9.51 -17.62 -23.52
C ASP A 66 -9.22 -16.36 -24.34
N VAL A 67 -8.35 -15.49 -23.81
CA VAL A 67 -7.72 -14.45 -24.57
C VAL A 67 -6.91 -15.21 -25.61
N LYS A 68 -7.42 -15.27 -26.85
CA LYS A 68 -6.59 -15.64 -27.99
C LYS A 68 -5.42 -14.67 -27.92
N ASP A 69 -4.26 -15.21 -27.56
CA ASP A 69 -2.99 -14.53 -27.66
C ASP A 69 -2.89 -14.07 -29.10
N ARG A 70 -3.28 -12.82 -29.34
CA ARG A 70 -2.96 -12.12 -30.57
C ARG A 70 -1.51 -11.79 -30.38
N GLY A 71 -0.67 -12.80 -30.60
CA GLY A 71 0.75 -12.61 -30.79
C GLY A 71 0.93 -11.41 -31.72
N PRO A 72 1.91 -10.55 -31.44
CA PRO A 72 2.11 -9.36 -32.23
C PRO A 72 2.12 -9.75 -33.71
N ASP A 73 1.27 -9.08 -34.50
CA ASP A 73 1.14 -9.26 -35.94
C ASP A 73 2.41 -8.68 -36.58
N PHE A 74 3.53 -9.35 -36.39
CA PHE A 74 4.79 -9.00 -37.01
C PHE A 74 4.75 -9.57 -38.42
N PRO A 75 4.78 -8.72 -39.46
CA PRO A 75 4.93 -9.21 -40.82
C PRO A 75 6.30 -9.90 -40.92
N VAL A 76 6.28 -11.23 -41.02
CA VAL A 76 7.46 -11.97 -41.46
C VAL A 76 7.70 -11.58 -42.92
N SER A 77 8.84 -10.92 -43.16
CA SER A 77 9.31 -10.54 -44.50
C SER A 77 9.77 -11.75 -45.30
#